data_AF-A0A914QFV3-F1
#
_entry.id   AF-A0A914QFV3-F1
#
_cell.length_a   1.000
_cell.length_b   1.000
_cell.length_c   1.000
_cell.angle_alpha   90.00
_cell.angle_beta   90.00
_cell.angle_gamma   90.00
#
_symmetry.space_group_name_H-M   'P 1'
#
loop_
_entity.id
_entity.type
_entity.pdbx_description
1 polymer ?
#
loop_
_entity_poly.entity_id
_entity_poly.type
_entity_poly.pdbx_seq_one_letter_code
_entity_poly.pdbx_strand_id
1 'polypeptide(L)'
;MSTLLPDESYCKCELGTLLYAGRKNHQIKCEVVDHREITGLFSHVEYDVVITVMPTDQIVNEPKKFKAATRYKEVHKLQTQLSVIHKQLYLKEAVPKFPGPVMFGANSPEVIQERKKATGNFLNFVVNNEVLCKTKVLQEFVENFEEIFENSSATTKIDIPTSDRPLSDLCSPVLGTLETGMQLPKQCSIEELTEEEEKIVQS
;
A
#
# COMPACT_ATOMS: atom_id res chain seq x y z
N MET A 1 11.26 -7.40 30.72
CA MET A 1 10.28 -8.08 29.85
C MET A 1 10.91 -8.23 28.47
N SER A 2 10.94 -9.43 27.88
CA SER A 2 11.46 -9.62 26.52
C SER A 2 10.64 -8.80 25.51
N THR A 3 11.32 -8.11 24.60
CA THR A 3 10.74 -7.34 23.48
C THR A 3 10.37 -8.24 22.30
N LEU A 4 10.94 -9.46 22.24
CA LEU A 4 10.67 -10.47 21.23
C LEU A 4 9.64 -11.50 21.73
N LEU A 5 8.88 -12.07 20.81
CA LEU A 5 8.08 -13.26 21.04
C LEU A 5 8.99 -14.47 21.32
N PRO A 6 8.62 -15.35 22.27
CA PRO A 6 9.38 -16.57 22.55
C PRO A 6 9.33 -17.58 21.41
N ASP A 7 8.15 -17.78 20.83
CA ASP A 7 7.86 -18.75 19.78
C ASP A 7 6.61 -18.32 18.98
N GLU A 8 6.32 -19.08 17.92
CA GLU A 8 5.24 -18.82 16.96
C GLU A 8 3.83 -18.87 17.58
N SER A 9 3.64 -19.61 18.68
CA SER A 9 2.32 -19.77 19.32
C SER A 9 1.76 -18.48 19.91
N TYR A 10 2.61 -17.45 20.06
CA TYR A 10 2.21 -16.13 20.52
C TYR A 10 1.70 -15.21 19.40
N CYS A 11 1.78 -15.62 18.13
CA CYS A 11 1.20 -14.87 17.02
C CYS A 11 -0.33 -14.98 17.08
N LYS A 12 -1.04 -13.84 17.03
CA LYS A 12 -2.51 -13.81 17.15
C LYS A 12 -3.26 -13.75 15.82
N CYS A 13 -2.53 -13.57 14.72
CA CYS A 13 -3.10 -13.47 13.38
C CYS A 13 -2.21 -14.19 12.37
N GLU A 14 -2.79 -14.58 11.24
CA GLU A 14 -2.09 -15.29 10.18
C GLU A 14 -0.91 -14.51 9.61
N LEU A 15 -1.08 -13.19 9.38
CA LEU A 15 0.01 -12.34 8.93
C LEU A 15 1.18 -12.32 9.93
N GLY A 16 0.88 -12.30 11.23
CA GLY A 16 1.87 -12.38 12.30
C GLY A 16 2.67 -13.68 12.25
N THR A 17 1.98 -14.81 12.06
CA THR A 17 2.59 -16.13 11.89
C THR A 17 3.48 -16.19 10.64
N LEU A 18 3.00 -15.68 9.50
CA LEU A 18 3.78 -15.61 8.26
C LEU A 18 5.05 -14.76 8.44
N LEU A 19 4.95 -13.61 9.10
CA LEU A 19 6.12 -12.77 9.41
C LEU A 19 7.10 -13.47 10.36
N TYR A 20 6.59 -14.21 11.35
CA TYR A 20 7.40 -14.91 12.34
C TYR A 20 8.22 -16.07 11.74
N ALA A 21 7.63 -16.83 10.80
CA ALA A 21 8.25 -17.99 10.16
C ALA A 21 9.55 -17.68 9.41
N GLY A 22 9.79 -16.40 9.07
CA GLY A 22 10.99 -15.94 8.36
C GLY A 22 10.98 -16.32 6.87
N ARG A 23 11.96 -15.81 6.10
CA ARG A 23 11.85 -15.70 4.62
C ARG A 23 12.33 -16.91 3.83
N LYS A 24 12.35 -18.11 4.44
CA LYS A 24 12.84 -19.30 3.73
C LYS A 24 11.93 -19.72 2.58
N ASN A 25 10.62 -19.53 2.74
CA ASN A 25 9.60 -20.06 1.83
C ASN A 25 8.71 -18.97 1.21
N HIS A 26 8.95 -17.70 1.55
CA HIS A 26 8.19 -16.58 1.02
C HIS A 26 9.01 -15.28 0.99
N GLN A 27 8.61 -14.40 0.09
CA GLN A 27 9.05 -13.01 0.04
C GLN A 27 7.90 -12.12 0.48
N ILE A 28 8.21 -11.12 1.30
CA ILE A 28 7.20 -10.19 1.82
C ILE A 28 7.49 -8.80 1.26
N LYS A 29 6.45 -8.15 0.73
CA LYS A 29 6.47 -6.76 0.28
C LYS A 29 5.40 -5.97 1.01
N CYS A 30 5.72 -4.73 1.35
CA CYS A 30 4.76 -3.80 1.94
C CYS A 30 4.70 -2.52 1.12
N GLU A 31 3.48 -2.08 0.81
CA GLU A 31 3.21 -0.90 -0.03
C GLU A 31 2.07 -0.07 0.56
N VAL A 32 2.15 1.25 0.39
CA VAL A 32 1.05 2.16 0.71
C VAL A 32 0.29 2.45 -0.58
N VAL A 33 -0.82 1.76 -0.78
CA VAL A 33 -1.56 1.77 -2.05
C VAL A 33 -2.39 3.04 -2.22
N ASP A 34 -2.95 3.57 -1.14
CA ASP A 34 -3.82 4.75 -1.18
C ASP A 34 -3.81 5.54 0.13
N HIS A 35 -4.59 6.61 0.18
CA HIS A 35 -4.87 7.42 1.35
C HIS A 35 -6.31 7.93 1.31
N ARG A 36 -6.91 8.15 2.47
CA ARG A 36 -8.22 8.77 2.61
C ARG A 36 -8.15 9.91 3.60
N GLU A 37 -8.74 11.04 3.23
CA GLU A 37 -8.99 12.13 4.17
C GLU A 37 -10.31 11.86 4.89
N ILE A 38 -10.22 11.56 6.17
CA ILE A 38 -11.38 11.37 7.03
C ILE A 38 -11.80 12.74 7.55
N THR A 39 -12.88 13.28 7.00
CA THR A 39 -13.47 14.55 7.44
C THR A 39 -14.46 14.31 8.58
N GLY A 40 -14.29 15.03 9.68
CA GLY A 40 -15.16 14.95 10.85
C GLY A 40 -14.74 15.97 11.90
N LEU A 41 -15.15 15.79 13.16
CA LEU A 41 -14.76 16.67 14.27
C LEU A 41 -13.23 16.77 14.42
N PHE A 42 -12.52 15.69 14.09
CA PHE A 42 -11.05 15.63 14.02
C PHE A 42 -10.63 15.11 12.65
N SER A 43 -10.44 16.02 11.70
CA SER A 43 -9.95 15.65 10.37
C SER A 43 -8.56 15.02 10.46
N HIS A 44 -8.39 13.89 9.78
CA HIS A 44 -7.12 13.19 9.71
C HIS A 44 -6.98 12.41 8.41
N VAL A 45 -5.75 12.02 8.09
CA VAL A 45 -5.42 11.19 6.92
C VAL A 45 -5.14 9.77 7.38
N GLU A 46 -5.82 8.81 6.75
CA GLU A 46 -5.50 7.39 6.82
C GLU A 46 -4.77 6.95 5.56
N TYR A 47 -3.88 6.00 5.71
CA TYR A 47 -3.08 5.38 4.66
C TYR A 47 -3.49 3.92 4.54
N ASP A 48 -3.82 3.50 3.33
CA ASP A 48 -4.09 2.10 3.04
C ASP A 48 -2.77 1.38 2.80
N VAL A 49 -2.45 0.45 3.70
CA VAL A 49 -1.24 -0.36 3.65
C VAL A 49 -1.63 -1.76 3.21
N VAL A 50 -0.89 -2.30 2.24
CA VAL A 50 -1.01 -3.68 1.79
C VAL A 50 0.31 -4.40 2.02
N ILE A 51 0.24 -5.55 2.68
CA ILE A 51 1.35 -6.50 2.81
C ILE A 51 1.04 -7.68 1.91
N THR A 52 1.92 -7.94 0.95
CA THR A 52 1.84 -9.10 0.05
C THR A 52 2.89 -10.12 0.45
N VAL A 53 2.43 -11.33 0.73
CA VAL A 53 3.26 -12.50 1.03
C VAL A 53 3.27 -13.38 -0.22
N MET A 54 4.39 -13.37 -0.94
CA MET A 54 4.59 -14.15 -2.15
C MET A 54 5.32 -15.45 -1.80
N PRO A 55 4.70 -16.62 -1.97
CA PRO A 55 5.41 -17.88 -1.78
C PRO A 55 6.56 -18.02 -2.79
N THR A 56 7.65 -18.67 -2.39
CA THR A 56 8.77 -18.95 -3.30
C THR A 56 8.32 -19.90 -4.42
N ASP A 57 7.50 -20.90 -4.06
CA ASP A 57 6.91 -21.86 -4.99
C ASP A 57 5.56 -21.35 -5.53
N GLN A 58 5.60 -20.33 -6.40
CA GLN A 58 4.41 -19.68 -6.97
C GLN A 58 3.57 -20.60 -7.86
N ILE A 59 4.09 -21.76 -8.25
CA ILE A 59 3.36 -22.75 -9.06
C ILE A 59 2.27 -23.43 -8.23
N VAL A 60 2.48 -23.57 -6.92
CA VAL A 60 1.61 -24.34 -6.02
C VAL A 60 0.74 -23.42 -5.16
N ASN A 61 1.25 -22.24 -4.81
CA ASN A 61 0.61 -21.35 -3.86
C ASN A 61 0.42 -19.95 -4.45
N GLU A 62 -0.76 -19.39 -4.27
CA GLU A 62 -1.06 -18.01 -4.65
C GLU A 62 -0.51 -17.00 -3.62
N PRO A 63 -0.15 -15.78 -4.03
CA PRO A 63 0.22 -14.72 -3.10
C PRO A 63 -0.93 -14.34 -2.16
N LYS A 64 -0.64 -14.24 -0.87
CA LYS A 64 -1.61 -13.74 0.12
C LYS A 64 -1.44 -12.24 0.29
N LYS A 65 -2.55 -11.51 0.39
CA LYS A 65 -2.55 -10.05 0.57
C LYS A 65 -3.30 -9.69 1.83
N PHE A 66 -2.72 -8.80 2.62
CA PHE A 66 -3.30 -8.31 3.87
C PHE A 66 -3.38 -6.79 3.82
N LYS A 67 -4.53 -6.22 4.18
CA LYS A 67 -4.78 -4.78 4.13
C LYS A 67 -5.13 -4.23 5.51
N ALA A 68 -4.63 -3.04 5.81
CA ALA A 68 -5.08 -2.23 6.94
C ALA A 68 -5.13 -0.75 6.57
N ALA A 69 -6.04 -0.01 7.21
CA ALA A 69 -6.02 1.44 7.25
C ALA A 69 -5.26 1.89 8.50
N THR A 70 -4.27 2.78 8.35
CA THR A 70 -3.48 3.27 9.49
C THR A 70 -3.18 4.76 9.37
N ARG A 71 -2.95 5.44 10.49
CA ARG A 71 -2.56 6.85 10.52
C ARG A 71 -1.06 7.00 10.64
N TYR A 72 -0.54 8.11 10.13
CA TYR A 72 0.89 8.44 10.24
C TYR A 72 1.42 8.31 11.68
N LYS A 73 0.65 8.78 12.67
CA LYS A 73 1.04 8.73 14.08
C LYS A 73 1.20 7.30 14.62
N GLU A 74 0.45 6.34 14.11
CA GLU A 74 0.52 4.94 14.54
C GLU A 74 1.79 4.29 14.01
N VAL A 75 2.06 4.49 12.72
CA VAL A 75 3.32 4.04 12.10
C VAL A 75 4.53 4.74 12.70
N HIS A 76 4.46 6.04 12.98
CA HIS A 76 5.55 6.78 13.63
C HIS A 76 5.82 6.29 15.06
N LYS A 77 4.76 5.95 15.82
CA LYS A 77 4.90 5.30 17.13
C LYS A 77 5.60 3.94 17.00
N LEU A 78 5.16 3.11 16.06
CA LEU A 78 5.80 1.83 15.76
C LEU A 78 7.28 2.01 15.39
N GLN A 79 7.60 2.98 14.53
CA GLN A 79 8.98 3.29 14.16
C GLN A 79 9.84 3.72 15.35
N THR A 80 9.31 4.53 16.25
CA THR A 80 10.03 4.95 17.45
C THR A 80 10.36 3.73 18.32
N GLN A 81 9.37 2.85 18.54
CA GLN A 81 9.54 1.64 19.36
C GLN A 81 10.52 0.65 18.71
N LEU A 82 10.38 0.38 17.41
CA LEU A 82 11.26 -0.52 16.68
C LEU A 82 12.68 0.04 16.54
N SER A 83 12.86 1.35 16.45
CA SER A 83 14.19 1.97 16.42
C SER A 83 14.97 1.74 17.71
N VAL A 84 14.29 1.79 18.85
CA VAL A 84 14.91 1.48 20.16
C VAL A 84 15.33 0.02 20.21
N ILE A 85 14.44 -0.91 19.82
CA ILE A 85 14.72 -2.35 19.79
C ILE A 85 15.87 -2.66 18.81
N HIS A 86 15.83 -2.08 17.61
CA HIS A 86 16.86 -2.26 16.59
C HIS A 86 18.26 -1.87 17.10
N LYS A 87 18.36 -0.76 17.84
CA LYS A 87 19.61 -0.34 18.49
C LYS A 87 20.02 -1.30 19.61
N GLN A 88 19.08 -1.72 20.45
CA GLN A 88 19.35 -2.66 21.56
C GLN A 88 19.86 -4.03 21.06
N LEU A 89 19.41 -4.46 19.88
CA LEU A 89 19.82 -5.72 19.26
C LEU A 89 21.07 -5.58 18.36
N TYR A 90 21.69 -4.40 18.31
CA TYR A 90 22.90 -4.12 17.53
C TYR A 90 22.79 -4.51 16.04
N LEU A 91 21.58 -4.35 15.48
CA LEU A 91 21.34 -4.62 14.06
C LEU A 91 22.09 -3.57 13.21
N LYS A 92 22.72 -4.03 12.12
CA LYS A 92 23.67 -3.21 11.34
C LYS A 92 23.00 -2.20 10.40
N GLU A 93 21.79 -2.51 9.96
CA GLU A 93 21.11 -1.71 8.93
C GLU A 93 20.64 -0.37 9.50
N ALA A 94 20.58 0.67 8.68
CA ALA A 94 20.04 1.95 9.14
C ALA A 94 18.51 1.93 9.07
N VAL A 95 17.85 2.24 10.18
CA VAL A 95 16.38 2.39 10.19
C VAL A 95 16.00 3.59 9.32
N PRO A 96 15.03 3.45 8.38
CA PRO A 96 14.55 4.56 7.57
C PRO A 96 14.09 5.76 8.43
N LYS A 97 14.44 6.97 7.98
CA LYS A 97 14.05 8.22 8.65
C LYS A 97 12.57 8.49 8.44
N PHE A 98 11.90 9.00 9.48
CA PHE A 98 10.52 9.49 9.39
C PHE A 98 10.50 11.02 9.33
N PRO A 99 9.59 11.61 8.55
CA PRO A 99 9.39 13.04 8.55
C PRO A 99 8.94 13.54 9.92
N GLY A 100 9.38 14.74 10.29
CA GLY A 100 9.01 15.34 11.57
C GLY A 100 7.53 15.71 11.68
N PRO A 101 7.09 16.14 12.86
CA PRO A 101 5.79 16.80 12.99
C PRO A 101 5.76 18.08 12.14
N VAL A 102 4.62 18.33 11.51
CA VAL A 102 4.39 19.51 10.67
C VAL A 102 3.48 20.47 11.41
N MET A 103 3.87 21.75 11.52
CA MET A 103 3.12 22.76 12.28
C MET A 103 1.92 23.33 11.49
N PHE A 104 2.00 23.34 10.15
CA PHE A 104 0.94 23.84 9.25
C PHE A 104 0.81 22.97 8.01
N GLY A 105 -0.42 22.76 7.50
CA GLY A 105 -0.62 22.03 6.25
C GLY A 105 -0.32 20.53 6.34
N ALA A 106 -0.66 19.89 7.47
CA ALA A 106 -0.46 18.45 7.66
C ALA A 106 -1.22 17.56 6.65
N ASN A 107 -2.26 18.11 6.02
CA ASN A 107 -3.05 17.49 4.95
C ASN A 107 -2.68 18.04 3.56
N SER A 108 -1.60 18.81 3.44
CA SER A 108 -1.12 19.22 2.11
C SER A 108 -0.67 17.99 1.31
N PRO A 109 -0.85 18.01 -0.03
CA PRO A 109 -0.50 16.87 -0.88
C PRO A 109 0.98 16.50 -0.76
N GLU A 110 1.87 17.49 -0.59
CA GLU A 110 3.31 17.28 -0.41
C GLU A 110 3.61 16.48 0.86
N VAL A 111 3.03 16.88 2.00
CA VAL A 111 3.20 16.18 3.28
C VAL A 111 2.60 14.77 3.22
N ILE A 112 1.45 14.61 2.57
CA ILE A 112 0.81 13.31 2.41
C ILE A 112 1.72 12.37 1.60
N GLN A 113 2.26 12.83 0.46
CA GLN A 113 3.15 12.03 -0.38
C GLN A 113 4.46 11.66 0.33
N GLU A 114 5.07 12.61 1.05
CA GLU A 114 6.25 12.35 1.86
C GLU A 114 5.98 11.26 2.91
N ARG A 115 4.86 11.37 3.63
CA ARG A 115 4.45 10.39 4.64
C ARG A 115 4.11 9.02 4.05
N LYS A 116 3.47 8.96 2.86
CA LYS A 116 3.24 7.70 2.13
C LYS A 116 4.57 7.01 1.84
N LYS A 117 5.53 7.75 1.27
CA LYS A 117 6.86 7.22 0.93
C LYS A 117 7.61 6.74 2.17
N ALA A 118 7.64 7.54 3.24
CA ALA A 118 8.30 7.19 4.49
C ALA A 118 7.68 5.92 5.13
N THR A 119 6.35 5.85 5.17
CA THR A 119 5.60 4.70 5.69
C THR A 119 5.91 3.44 4.91
N GLY A 120 5.82 3.49 3.58
CA GLY A 120 6.12 2.34 2.71
C GLY A 120 7.56 1.86 2.87
N ASN A 121 8.52 2.77 2.81
CA ASN A 121 9.95 2.44 2.97
C ASN A 121 10.24 1.78 4.31
N PHE A 122 9.65 2.29 5.38
CA PHE A 122 9.84 1.76 6.73
C PHE A 122 9.18 0.41 6.95
N LEU A 123 7.91 0.26 6.60
CA LEU A 123 7.23 -1.01 6.80
C LEU A 123 7.88 -2.10 5.92
N ASN A 124 8.29 -1.75 4.69
CA ASN A 124 9.04 -2.66 3.86
C ASN A 124 10.41 -3.02 4.46
N PHE A 125 11.13 -2.09 5.09
CA PHE A 125 12.34 -2.38 5.85
C PHE A 125 12.07 -3.36 7.01
N VAL A 126 11.02 -3.12 7.78
CA VAL A 126 10.68 -3.94 8.96
C VAL A 126 10.32 -5.37 8.58
N VAL A 127 9.43 -5.57 7.60
CA VAL A 127 8.99 -6.92 7.17
C VAL A 127 10.09 -7.73 6.51
N ASN A 128 11.18 -7.08 6.09
CA ASN A 128 12.36 -7.73 5.52
C ASN A 128 13.46 -8.01 6.56
N ASN A 129 13.27 -7.59 7.82
CA ASN A 129 14.19 -7.87 8.92
C ASN A 129 13.62 -8.96 9.84
N GLU A 130 14.18 -10.17 9.76
CA GLU A 130 13.67 -11.35 10.48
C GLU A 130 13.63 -11.19 11.99
N VAL A 131 14.51 -10.36 12.57
CA VAL A 131 14.55 -10.12 14.01
C VAL A 131 13.43 -9.16 14.41
N LEU A 132 13.20 -8.10 13.62
CA LEU A 132 12.10 -7.16 13.88
C LEU A 132 10.73 -7.81 13.69
N CYS A 133 10.60 -8.76 12.75
CA CYS A 133 9.39 -9.55 12.55
C CYS A 133 8.92 -10.30 13.81
N LYS A 134 9.83 -10.59 14.73
CA LYS A 134 9.55 -11.32 15.98
C LYS A 134 9.25 -10.40 17.16
N THR A 135 9.22 -9.09 16.96
CA THR A 135 8.96 -8.13 18.05
C THR A 135 7.47 -8.11 18.41
N LYS A 136 7.18 -8.02 19.71
CA LYS A 136 5.79 -7.90 20.21
C LYS A 136 5.06 -6.71 19.61
N VAL A 137 5.75 -5.58 19.48
CA VAL A 137 5.15 -4.34 18.99
C VAL A 137 4.76 -4.41 17.52
N LEU A 138 5.53 -5.12 16.67
CA LEU A 138 5.11 -5.35 15.30
C LEU A 138 3.93 -6.32 15.24
N GLN A 139 3.96 -7.37 16.05
CA GLN A 139 2.91 -8.38 16.11
C GLN A 139 1.57 -7.77 16.51
N GLU A 140 1.56 -6.89 17.53
CA GLU A 140 0.38 -6.09 17.91
C GLU A 140 -0.08 -5.13 16.79
N PHE A 141 0.84 -4.59 15.99
CA PHE A 141 0.49 -3.70 14.88
C PHE A 141 -0.20 -4.46 13.74
N VAL A 142 0.34 -5.64 13.37
CA VAL A 142 -0.19 -6.45 12.25
C VAL A 142 -1.48 -7.20 12.59
N GLU A 143 -1.86 -7.29 13.86
CA GLU A 143 -3.18 -7.80 14.29
C GLU A 143 -4.35 -7.03 13.67
N ASN A 144 -4.16 -5.78 13.23
CA ASN A 144 -5.20 -4.97 12.58
C ASN A 144 -5.30 -5.17 11.06
N PHE A 145 -4.52 -6.09 10.49
CA PHE A 145 -4.52 -6.37 9.06
C PHE A 145 -5.46 -7.53 8.76
N GLU A 146 -6.29 -7.34 7.75
CA GLU A 146 -7.25 -8.34 7.28
C GLU A 146 -6.80 -8.91 5.93
N GLU A 147 -6.95 -10.22 5.74
CA GLU A 147 -6.69 -10.84 4.44
C GLU A 147 -7.71 -10.35 3.41
N ILE A 148 -7.22 -9.99 2.22
CA ILE A 148 -8.06 -9.61 1.09
C ILE A 148 -7.97 -10.70 0.02
N PHE A 149 -9.14 -11.20 -0.38
CA PHE A 149 -9.27 -12.14 -1.48
C PHE A 149 -9.52 -11.36 -2.77
N GLU A 150 -8.63 -11.50 -3.74
CA GLU A 150 -8.88 -10.98 -5.09
C GLU A 150 -9.96 -11.84 -5.73
N ASN A 151 -11.22 -11.47 -5.53
CA ASN A 151 -12.32 -12.07 -6.28
C ASN A 151 -12.09 -11.75 -7.76
N SER A 152 -11.58 -12.73 -8.51
CA SER A 152 -11.49 -12.68 -9.96
C SER A 152 -12.86 -12.32 -10.54
N SER A 153 -12.90 -11.19 -11.25
CA SER A 153 -14.03 -10.64 -12.00
C SER A 153 -15.23 -10.13 -11.18
N ALA A 154 -15.45 -8.82 -11.29
CA ALA A 154 -16.79 -8.27 -11.31
C ALA A 154 -17.56 -8.94 -12.48
N THR A 155 -18.37 -9.95 -12.18
CA THR A 155 -19.51 -10.27 -13.04
C THR A 155 -20.64 -9.35 -12.63
N THR A 156 -20.80 -8.28 -13.39
CA THR A 156 -22.03 -7.48 -13.49
C THR A 156 -23.25 -8.35 -13.27
N LYS A 157 -24.09 -7.97 -12.30
CA LYS A 157 -25.43 -8.52 -12.14
C LYS A 157 -26.13 -8.42 -13.50
N ILE A 158 -26.36 -9.56 -14.14
CA ILE A 158 -27.37 -9.65 -15.19
C ILE A 158 -28.69 -9.59 -14.43
N ASP A 159 -29.29 -8.40 -14.39
CA ASP A 159 -30.69 -8.28 -14.06
C ASP A 159 -31.45 -9.11 -15.09
N ILE A 160 -32.05 -10.22 -14.66
CA ILE A 160 -33.02 -10.97 -15.46
C ILE A 160 -34.37 -10.29 -15.18
N PRO A 161 -34.92 -9.49 -16.10
CA PRO A 161 -36.32 -9.12 -16.01
C PRO A 161 -37.17 -10.33 -16.40
N THR A 162 -37.80 -10.96 -15.41
CA THR A 162 -38.96 -11.82 -15.64
C THR A 162 -40.06 -10.97 -16.27
N SER A 163 -40.30 -11.15 -17.57
CA SER A 163 -41.44 -10.59 -18.26
C SER A 163 -42.07 -11.69 -19.12
N ASP A 164 -43.15 -12.28 -18.61
CA ASP A 164 -44.10 -13.03 -19.39
C ASP A 164 -44.60 -12.19 -20.58
N ARG A 165 -44.40 -12.67 -21.81
CA ARG A 165 -45.28 -12.42 -22.97
C ARG A 165 -44.96 -13.37 -24.15
N PRO A 166 -45.98 -13.78 -24.91
CA PRO A 166 -45.92 -14.92 -25.82
C PRO A 166 -45.31 -14.61 -27.21
N LEU A 167 -44.82 -15.69 -27.85
CA LEU A 167 -44.32 -15.74 -29.23
C LEU A 167 -45.36 -15.26 -30.25
N SER A 168 -44.96 -14.32 -31.12
CA SER A 168 -45.36 -14.31 -32.55
C SER A 168 -44.45 -13.38 -33.38
N ASP A 169 -43.89 -13.97 -34.43
CA ASP A 169 -43.69 -13.43 -35.78
C ASP A 169 -42.51 -12.48 -36.12
N LEU A 170 -41.48 -13.13 -36.69
CA LEU A 170 -40.71 -12.83 -37.91
C LEU A 170 -40.85 -11.44 -38.59
N CYS A 171 -39.72 -10.73 -38.74
CA CYS A 171 -39.18 -10.29 -40.05
C CYS A 171 -37.78 -9.64 -39.90
N SER A 172 -36.86 -9.93 -40.83
CA SER A 172 -35.65 -9.13 -41.15
C SER A 172 -35.83 -8.53 -42.55
N PRO A 173 -34.88 -7.79 -43.19
CA PRO A 173 -33.72 -6.98 -42.75
C PRO A 173 -33.75 -5.55 -43.41
N VAL A 174 -32.58 -4.88 -43.52
CA VAL A 174 -32.16 -3.75 -44.41
C VAL A 174 -32.00 -2.41 -43.64
N LEU A 175 -31.01 -1.51 -43.83
CA LEU A 175 -29.65 -1.43 -44.41
C LEU A 175 -29.20 0.04 -44.21
N GLY A 176 -27.89 0.29 -44.03
CA GLY A 176 -27.24 1.62 -44.21
C GLY A 176 -27.11 2.49 -42.96
N THR A 177 -26.09 3.31 -42.74
CA THR A 177 -24.91 3.71 -43.54
C THR A 177 -23.87 4.33 -42.56
N LEU A 178 -22.61 4.28 -42.97
CA LEU A 178 -21.43 4.95 -42.38
C LEU A 178 -21.61 6.46 -42.19
N GLU A 179 -20.87 7.06 -41.25
CA GLU A 179 -19.97 8.24 -41.41
C GLU A 179 -19.21 8.45 -40.07
N THR A 180 -17.90 8.20 -40.00
CA THR A 180 -16.77 9.14 -40.23
C THR A 180 -16.58 10.18 -39.10
N GLY A 181 -15.39 10.16 -38.46
CA GLY A 181 -14.95 11.28 -37.61
C GLY A 181 -13.80 10.97 -36.65
N MET A 182 -12.58 10.82 -37.15
CA MET A 182 -11.33 10.88 -36.37
C MET A 182 -11.00 12.32 -35.97
N GLN A 183 -10.48 12.58 -34.76
CA GLN A 183 -9.46 13.62 -34.58
C GLN A 183 -8.54 13.35 -33.38
N LEU A 184 -7.24 13.42 -33.69
CA LEU A 184 -6.04 13.26 -32.85
C LEU A 184 -5.91 14.30 -31.70
N PRO A 185 -5.20 13.97 -30.61
CA PRO A 185 -4.81 14.92 -29.57
C PRO A 185 -3.71 15.90 -30.06
N LYS A 186 -3.84 17.17 -29.66
CA LYS A 186 -2.83 18.21 -29.85
C LYS A 186 -1.76 18.10 -28.76
N GLN A 187 -0.50 17.98 -29.20
CA GLN A 187 0.69 18.22 -28.39
C GLN A 187 0.82 19.71 -28.07
N CYS A 188 1.34 20.04 -26.88
CA CYS A 188 1.85 21.37 -26.56
C CYS A 188 3.34 21.26 -26.25
N SER A 189 4.09 22.16 -26.87
CA SER A 189 5.54 22.14 -27.04
C SER A 189 6.32 22.59 -25.81
N ILE A 190 7.58 22.15 -25.80
CA ILE A 190 8.69 22.59 -24.98
C ILE A 190 9.09 24.02 -25.41
N GLU A 191 9.34 24.90 -24.43
CA GLU A 191 10.15 26.11 -24.61
C GLU A 191 11.36 26.04 -23.66
N GLU A 192 12.54 25.86 -24.26
CA GLU A 192 13.85 26.25 -23.73
C GLU A 192 14.00 27.76 -23.83
N LEU A 193 14.52 28.44 -22.79
CA LEU A 193 15.42 29.59 -22.94
C LEU A 193 16.34 29.74 -21.71
N THR A 194 17.62 29.39 -21.94
CA THR A 194 18.88 30.13 -21.69
C THR A 194 19.29 30.63 -20.28
N GLU A 195 20.42 30.07 -19.84
CA GLU A 195 21.67 30.70 -19.33
C GLU A 195 21.68 32.21 -19.00
N GLU A 196 22.19 32.57 -17.81
CA GLU A 196 23.50 33.27 -17.63
C GLU A 196 23.90 33.43 -16.13
N GLU A 197 25.18 33.10 -15.86
CA GLU A 197 26.20 33.73 -14.96
C GLU A 197 25.87 34.14 -13.50
N GLU A 198 26.76 34.18 -12.49
CA GLU A 198 28.21 34.08 -12.26
C GLU A 198 28.37 33.89 -10.72
N LYS A 199 29.10 32.91 -10.16
CA LYS A 199 30.52 32.93 -9.77
C LYS A 199 30.93 33.90 -8.63
N ILE A 200 31.07 33.39 -7.40
CA ILE A 200 32.07 33.80 -6.36
C ILE A 200 32.26 32.55 -5.46
N VAL A 201 33.30 31.71 -5.50
CA VAL A 201 34.78 31.83 -5.33
C VAL A 201 35.23 32.22 -3.91
N GLN A 202 36.02 31.31 -3.32
CA GLN A 202 37.01 31.49 -2.23
C GLN A 202 36.47 31.68 -0.81
N SER A 203 37.08 31.11 0.23
CA SER A 203 38.19 30.16 0.34
C SER A 203 38.19 29.61 1.77
#